data_AF-R8H4V5-F1
#
_entry.id   AF-R8H4V5-F1
#
_cell.length_a   1.000
_cell.length_b   1.000
_cell.length_c   1.000
_cell.angle_alpha   90.00
_cell.angle_beta   90.00
_cell.angle_gamma   90.00
#
_symmetry.space_group_name_H-M   'P 1'
#
loop_
_entity.id
_entity.type
_entity.pdbx_description
1 polymer ?
#
loop_
_entity_poly.entity_id
_entity_poly.type
_entity_poly.pdbx_seq_one_letter_code
_entity_poly.pdbx_strand_id
1 'polypeptide(L)' 'MRIRGQEWRDMKPEQKSKLLTQQTIENQNRVIAIQWKAMLMDDKQTFQQCIKACHLSNEVLTGS' A
#
# COMPACT_ATOMS: atom_id res chain seq x y z
N MET A 1 -10.98 4.97 3.44
CA MET A 1 -12.02 5.71 2.69
C MET A 1 -12.81 4.71 1.84
N ARG A 2 -14.14 4.66 1.92
CA ARG A 2 -14.97 3.78 1.07
C ARG A 2 -15.59 4.64 -0.04
N ILE A 3 -15.05 4.51 -1.26
CA ILE A 3 -15.61 5.18 -2.44
C ILE A 3 -16.75 4.31 -2.98
N ARG A 4 -17.91 4.91 -3.24
CA ARG A 4 -19.03 4.19 -3.87
C ARG A 4 -18.67 3.91 -5.33
N GLY A 5 -19.11 2.77 -5.88
CA GLY A 5 -18.78 2.38 -7.26
C GLY A 5 -19.16 3.43 -8.32
N GLN A 6 -20.20 4.24 -8.07
CA GLN A 6 -20.59 5.34 -8.93
C GLN A 6 -19.60 6.52 -8.86
N GLU A 7 -19.20 6.93 -7.66
CA GLU A 7 -18.19 7.98 -7.45
C GLU A 7 -16.85 7.60 -8.08
N TRP A 8 -16.49 6.32 -8.06
CA TRP A 8 -15.31 5.82 -8.77
C TRP A 8 -15.47 5.94 -10.28
N ARG A 9 -16.62 5.56 -10.86
CA ARG A 9 -16.84 5.67 -12.31
C ARG A 9 -16.77 7.12 -12.79
N ASP A 10 -17.32 8.04 -12.01
CA ASP A 10 -17.43 9.46 -12.37
C ASP A 10 -16.11 10.24 -12.17
N MET A 11 -15.13 9.69 -11.43
CA MET A 11 -13.81 10.33 -11.27
C MET A 11 -13.00 10.36 -12.58
N LYS A 12 -12.35 11.51 -12.81
CA LYS A 12 -11.37 11.67 -13.89
C LYS A 12 -10.17 10.74 -13.70
N PRO A 13 -9.50 10.30 -14.77
CA PRO A 13 -8.29 9.47 -14.69
C PRO A 13 -7.21 10.05 -13.78
N GLU A 14 -6.97 11.37 -13.82
CA GLU A 14 -5.96 12.02 -12.95
C GLU A 14 -6.33 11.93 -11.46
N GLN A 15 -7.61 12.06 -11.13
CA GLN A 15 -8.11 11.94 -9.75
C GLN A 15 -7.98 10.51 -9.25
N LYS A 16 -8.30 9.52 -10.11
CA LYS A 16 -8.10 8.10 -9.82
C LYS A 16 -6.63 7.79 -9.56
N SER A 17 -5.75 8.26 -10.45
CA SER A 17 -4.30 8.08 -10.33
C SER A 17 -3.80 8.66 -9.01
N LYS A 18 -4.13 9.93 -8.71
CA LYS A 18 -3.74 10.59 -7.45
C LYS A 18 -4.24 9.82 -6.22
N LEU A 19 -5.48 9.34 -6.25
CA LEU A 19 -6.08 8.61 -5.14
C LEU A 19 -5.44 7.23 -4.93
N LEU A 20 -5.14 6.51 -6.01
CA LEU A 20 -4.40 5.25 -5.96
C LEU A 20 -2.98 5.47 -5.43
N THR A 21 -2.26 6.47 -5.93
CA THR A 21 -0.92 6.81 -5.44
C THR A 21 -0.93 7.10 -3.95
N GLN A 22 -1.89 7.90 -3.48
CA GLN A 22 -2.01 8.22 -2.06
C GLN A 22 -2.31 6.98 -1.21
N GLN A 23 -3.21 6.10 -1.65
CA GLN A 23 -3.49 4.84 -0.96
C GLN A 23 -2.28 3.92 -0.91
N THR A 24 -1.51 3.84 -1.99
CA THR A 24 -0.30 3.02 -2.01
C THR A 24 0.73 3.55 -1.02
N ILE A 25 0.94 4.87 -0.95
CA ILE A 25 1.83 5.49 0.04
C ILE A 25 1.35 5.24 1.48
N GLU A 26 0.06 5.43 1.75
CA GLU A 26 -0.51 5.15 3.07
C GLU A 26 -0.33 3.68 3.49
N ASN A 27 -0.56 2.75 2.56
CA ASN A 27 -0.35 1.32 2.80
C ASN A 27 1.13 0.99 3.03
N GLN A 28 2.05 1.56 2.25
CA GLN A 28 3.49 1.38 2.45
C GLN A 28 3.93 1.87 3.84
N ASN A 29 3.50 3.07 4.25
CA ASN A 29 3.80 3.59 5.58
C ASN A 29 3.31 2.68 6.70
N ARG A 30 2.11 2.09 6.53
CA ARG A 30 1.56 1.13 7.49
C ARG A 30 2.36 -0.17 7.53
N VAL A 31 2.76 -0.71 6.38
CA VAL A 31 3.59 -1.92 6.31
C VAL A 31 4.95 -1.68 6.96
N ILE A 32 5.59 -0.54 6.69
CA ILE A 32 6.86 -0.14 7.32
C ILE A 32 6.70 -0.09 8.85
N ALA A 33 5.63 0.52 9.36
CA ALA A 33 5.37 0.58 10.80
C ALA A 33 5.18 -0.81 11.43
N ILE A 34 4.49 -1.74 10.74
CA ILE A 34 4.33 -3.13 11.19
C ILE A 34 5.67 -3.87 11.14
N GLN A 35 6.46 -3.67 10.08
CA GLN A 35 7.78 -4.26 9.92
C GLN A 35 8.72 -3.85 11.05
N TRP A 36 8.76 -2.56 11.40
CA TRP A 36 9.54 -2.05 12.54
C TRP A 36 9.13 -2.70 13.86
N LYS A 37 7.81 -2.82 14.12
CA LYS A 37 7.31 -3.51 15.32
C LYS A 37 7.69 -4.98 15.35
N ALA A 38 7.57 -5.68 14.21
CA ALA A 38 7.94 -7.09 14.10
C ALA A 38 9.44 -7.29 14.37
N MET A 39 10.29 -6.40 13.87
CA MET A 39 11.73 -6.42 14.15
C MET A 39 12.04 -6.23 15.64
N LEU A 40 11.35 -5.31 16.32
CA LEU A 40 11.50 -5.10 17.77
C LEU A 40 11.04 -6.30 18.60
N MET A 41 10.07 -7.07 18.11
CA MET A 41 9.52 -8.24 18.79
C MET A 41 10.19 -9.58 18.39
N ASP A 42 11.22 -9.55 17.53
CA ASP A 42 11.81 -10.73 16.86
C ASP A 42 10.77 -11.64 16.17
N ASP A 43 9.65 -11.05 15.72
CA ASP A 43 8.63 -11.75 14.93
C ASP A 43 9.08 -11.84 13.47
N LYS A 44 9.91 -12.85 13.21
CA LYS A 44 10.48 -13.12 11.87
C LYS A 44 9.41 -13.41 10.82
N GLN A 45 8.30 -14.02 11.21
CA GLN A 45 7.23 -14.36 10.27
C GLN A 45 6.54 -13.09 9.75
N THR A 46 6.13 -12.20 10.66
CA THR A 46 5.50 -10.93 10.30
C THR A 46 6.47 -10.02 9.55
N PHE A 47 7.75 -10.01 9.93
CA PHE A 47 8.78 -9.26 9.22
C PHE A 47 8.93 -9.71 7.76
N GLN A 48 9.01 -11.02 7.49
CA GLN A 48 9.09 -11.55 6.13
C GLN A 48 7.83 -11.27 5.30
N GLN A 49 6.64 -11.31 5.93
CA GLN A 49 5.39 -10.95 5.25
C GLN A 49 5.37 -9.47 4.83
N CYS A 50 5.91 -8.58 5.67
CA CYS A 50 6.04 -7.16 5.33
C CYS A 50 6.98 -6.93 4.15
N ILE A 51 8.11 -7.65 4.06
CA ILE A 51 9.04 -7.57 2.92
C ILE A 51 8.31 -7.94 1.61
N LYS A 52 7.54 -9.03 1.61
CA LYS A 52 6.77 -9.46 0.43
C LYS A 52 5.73 -8.41 0.02
N ALA A 53 5.03 -7.82 0.99
CA ALA A 53 4.05 -6.77 0.74
C ALA A 53 4.68 -5.49 0.15
N CYS A 54 5.87 -5.11 0.63
CA CYS A 54 6.65 -4.00 0.06
C CYS A 54 7.06 -4.27 -1.39
N HIS A 55 7.50 -5.49 -1.70
CA HIS A 55 7.91 -5.87 -3.07
C HIS A 55 6.74 -5.75 -4.06
N LEU A 56 5.59 -6.34 -3.71
CA LEU A 56 4.37 -6.27 -4.53
C LEU A 56 3.88 -4.82 -4.70
N SER A 57 3.99 -3.99 -3.66
CA SER A 57 3.60 -2.58 -3.75
C SER A 57 4.52 -1.78 -4.68
N ASN A 58 5.82 -2.11 -4.70
CA ASN A 58 6.77 -1.46 -5.61
C ASN A 58 6.51 -1.85 -7.06
N GLU A 59 6.25 -3.12 -7.37
CA GLU A 59 5.92 -3.58 -8.73
C GLU A 59 4.71 -2.83 -9.30
N VAL A 60 3.68 -2.58 -8.48
CA VAL A 60 2.49 -1.80 -8.87
C VAL A 60 2.82 -0.32 -9.15
N LEU A 61 3.81 0.26 -8.46
CA LEU A 61 4.23 1.65 -8.65
C LEU A 61 5.22 1.83 -9.79
N THR A 62 6.08 0.85 -10.05
CA THR A 62 7.14 0.94 -11.05
C THR A 62 6.76 0.33 -12.41
N GLY A 63 5.62 -0.37 -12.50
CA GLY A 63 5.06 -0.86 -13.77
C GLY A 63 6.04 -1.73 -14.55
N SER A 64 6.55 -2.80 -13.94
CA SER A 64 7.42 -3.80 -14.59
C SER A 64 6.61 -4.89 -15.27
#